data_AF-V5I234-F1
#
_entry.id   AF-V5I234-F1
#
_cell.length_a   1.000
_cell.length_b   1.000
_cell.length_c   1.000
_cell.angle_alpha   90.00
_cell.angle_beta   90.00
_cell.angle_gamma   90.00
#
_symmetry.space_group_name_H-M   'P 1'
#
loop_
_entity.id
_entity.type
_entity.pdbx_description
1 polymer ?
#
loop_
_entity_poly.entity_id
_entity_poly.type
_entity_poly.pdbx_seq_one_letter_code
_entity_poly.pdbx_strand_id
1 'polypeptide(L)'
;MPRKVQYRDFPGGPIEIEFSDELPHWNLCGVCGMLSAFMCRDELGHVFCKVCIDAHRQNKRIFCKHEIRFVELADLSAAVEIIQLTHDLTVFCPYKKFGCTEYRPLRFMKKHLVKCPLTTVMRCKACDAMLPIKDHLDHEALCPEAHVLCSICSQRMPRRKYKDHQNQCQRRPEPSHREENCRADQSGRAIEDNTAAAQQKLMQEARENILSLQERIAEMEQRKREDDQSRLNMKDHIAEQEKLLQDVLEENLRLQEKGTGFEDPVYNANSYHLKIQDHINIWSKRLQDLANEVAKRSREPDIQTMGHDLSNRIKTCFNYVTKSVRGLPEEGFR
;
A
#
# COMPACT_ATOMS: atom_id res chain seq x y z
N MET A 1 5.49 18.01 4.32
CA MET A 1 5.69 16.55 4.49
C MET A 1 6.74 16.09 3.47
N PRO A 2 7.49 14.99 3.69
CA PRO A 2 8.59 14.62 2.80
C PRO A 2 8.09 14.09 1.45
N ARG A 3 8.70 14.55 0.36
CA ARG A 3 8.58 13.90 -0.96
C ARG A 3 9.65 12.85 -1.19
N LYS A 4 10.78 12.95 -0.48
CA LYS A 4 11.91 12.02 -0.56
C LYS A 4 11.99 11.21 0.71
N VAL A 5 11.96 9.89 0.59
CA VAL A 5 12.02 8.97 1.71
C VAL A 5 12.94 7.81 1.39
N GLN A 6 13.54 7.21 2.43
CA GLN A 6 14.30 5.98 2.28
C GLN A 6 13.32 4.80 2.16
N TYR A 7 13.35 4.08 1.03
CA TYR A 7 12.56 2.87 0.82
C TYR A 7 13.44 1.63 0.93
N ARG A 8 13.07 0.73 1.84
CA ARG A 8 13.92 -0.38 2.30
C ARG A 8 14.03 -1.55 1.33
N ASP A 9 12.95 -1.85 0.60
CA ASP A 9 12.76 -3.15 -0.06
C ASP A 9 13.19 -3.19 -1.53
N PHE A 10 14.00 -2.22 -1.95
CA PHE A 10 14.68 -2.30 -3.23
C PHE A 10 15.85 -3.30 -3.19
N PRO A 11 16.24 -3.84 -4.37
CA PRO A 11 17.48 -4.61 -4.49
C PRO A 11 18.65 -3.82 -3.88
N GLY A 12 19.57 -4.49 -3.19
CA GLY A 12 20.74 -3.86 -2.53
C GLY A 12 20.45 -3.16 -1.20
N GLY A 13 19.19 -2.89 -0.87
CA GLY A 13 18.75 -2.34 0.41
C GLY A 13 18.09 -0.97 0.29
N PRO A 14 18.14 -0.16 1.37
CA PRO A 14 17.50 1.15 1.38
C PRO A 14 18.05 2.09 0.31
N ILE A 15 17.15 2.67 -0.49
CA ILE A 15 17.46 3.70 -1.49
C ILE A 15 16.50 4.87 -1.27
N GLU A 16 17.00 6.10 -1.42
CA GLU A 16 16.15 7.29 -1.43
C GLU A 16 15.29 7.31 -2.69
N ILE A 17 13.98 7.45 -2.50
CA ILE A 17 13.02 7.56 -3.59
C ILE A 17 12.17 8.82 -3.44
N GLU A 18 11.89 9.45 -4.57
CA GLU A 18 11.09 10.67 -4.66
C GLU A 18 9.67 10.31 -5.14
N PHE A 19 8.67 10.67 -4.35
CA PHE A 19 7.25 10.56 -4.66
C PHE A 19 6.77 11.79 -5.45
N SER A 20 5.75 11.61 -6.29
CA SER A 20 5.06 12.71 -6.97
C SER A 20 4.43 13.68 -5.95
N ASP A 21 3.87 13.10 -4.89
CA ASP A 21 3.12 13.80 -3.84
C ASP A 21 3.82 13.68 -2.49
N GLU A 22 3.41 14.53 -1.55
CA GLU A 22 3.97 14.49 -0.21
C GLU A 22 3.46 13.26 0.56
N LEU A 23 4.39 12.55 1.21
CA LEU A 23 4.07 11.44 2.07
C LEU A 23 3.92 11.89 3.52
N PRO A 24 2.78 11.60 4.14
CA PRO A 24 2.64 11.89 5.56
C PRO A 24 3.62 11.11 6.45
N HIS A 25 4.22 11.78 7.45
CA HIS A 25 5.25 11.18 8.31
C HIS A 25 4.78 9.95 9.09
N TRP A 26 3.52 9.91 9.49
CA TRP A 26 2.89 8.74 10.13
C TRP A 26 2.82 7.49 9.25
N ASN A 27 3.14 7.57 7.94
CA ASN A 27 3.28 6.41 7.06
C ASN A 27 4.70 5.82 7.09
N LEU A 28 5.63 6.45 7.82
CA LEU A 28 7.02 6.01 7.95
C LEU A 28 7.23 5.28 9.27
N CYS A 29 8.15 4.31 9.26
CA CYS A 29 8.42 3.50 10.44
C CYS A 29 8.82 4.35 11.65
N GLY A 30 8.10 4.22 12.77
CA GLY A 30 8.35 4.97 14.00
C GLY A 30 9.70 4.75 14.68
N VAL A 31 10.50 3.78 14.20
CA VAL A 31 11.85 3.52 14.72
C VAL A 31 12.92 4.06 13.78
N CYS A 32 12.85 3.70 12.50
CA CYS A 32 13.93 3.99 11.53
C CYS A 32 13.61 5.14 10.56
N GLY A 33 12.37 5.65 10.53
CA GLY A 33 11.94 6.69 9.61
C GLY A 33 11.89 6.26 8.13
N MET A 34 12.05 4.97 7.84
CA MET A 34 12.03 4.43 6.49
C MET A 34 10.65 3.87 6.13
N LEU A 35 10.33 3.89 4.85
CA LEU A 35 9.18 3.18 4.27
C LEU A 35 9.59 1.74 3.90
N SER A 36 8.64 0.81 3.98
CA SER A 36 8.84 -0.60 3.64
C SER A 36 7.58 -1.19 2.99
N ALA A 37 7.77 -2.23 2.18
CA ALA A 37 6.72 -3.04 1.56
C ALA A 37 5.83 -3.75 2.61
N PHE A 38 6.38 -3.99 3.80
CA PHE A 38 5.68 -4.65 4.90
C PHE A 38 5.74 -3.79 6.16
N MET A 39 4.58 -3.27 6.54
CA MET A 39 4.39 -2.40 7.68
C MET A 39 3.27 -2.95 8.56
N CYS A 40 3.44 -2.85 9.87
CA CYS A 40 2.39 -3.12 10.85
C CYS A 40 2.03 -1.82 11.56
N ARG A 41 0.78 -1.66 11.97
CA ARG A 41 0.29 -0.50 12.73
C ARG A 41 -0.16 -0.87 14.13
N ASP A 42 -0.02 0.06 15.05
CA ASP A 42 -0.66 0.00 16.37
C ASP A 42 -2.10 0.53 16.34
N GLU A 43 -2.79 0.48 17.48
CA GLU A 43 -4.16 0.99 17.64
C GLU A 43 -4.28 2.51 17.43
N LEU A 44 -3.19 3.25 17.60
CA LEU A 44 -3.14 4.70 17.38
C LEU A 44 -2.75 5.06 15.93
N GLY A 45 -2.49 4.07 15.07
CA GLY A 45 -2.15 4.26 13.66
C GLY A 45 -0.65 4.47 13.38
N HIS A 46 0.24 4.34 14.36
CA HIS A 46 1.69 4.39 14.10
C HIS A 46 2.16 3.13 13.41
N VAL A 47 3.02 3.29 12.42
CA VAL A 47 3.53 2.16 11.64
C VAL A 47 4.96 1.78 11.99
N PHE A 48 5.26 0.50 11.83
CA PHE A 48 6.57 -0.10 12.08
C PHE A 48 6.89 -1.08 10.95
N CYS A 49 8.10 -1.00 10.41
CA CYS A 49 8.53 -1.94 9.37
C CYS A 49 8.89 -3.30 9.99
N LYS A 50 8.70 -4.37 9.21
CA LYS A 50 8.99 -5.73 9.64
C LYS A 50 10.40 -5.91 10.21
N VAL A 51 11.41 -5.27 9.61
CA VAL A 51 12.80 -5.37 10.08
C VAL A 51 12.98 -4.82 11.50
N CYS A 52 12.33 -3.69 11.82
CA CYS A 52 12.37 -3.15 13.18
C CYS A 52 11.57 -4.01 14.15
N ILE A 53 10.44 -4.57 13.74
CA ILE A 53 9.66 -5.51 14.56
C ILE A 53 10.50 -6.75 14.89
N ASP A 54 11.12 -7.36 13.88
CA ASP A 54 11.92 -8.57 14.03
C ASP A 54 13.15 -8.31 14.93
N ALA A 55 13.79 -7.14 14.80
CA ALA A 55 14.91 -6.74 15.66
C ALA A 55 14.52 -6.57 17.14
N HIS A 56 13.25 -6.24 17.42
CA HIS A 56 12.74 -6.05 18.77
C HIS A 56 11.94 -7.25 19.29
N ARG A 57 11.90 -8.37 18.55
CA ARG A 57 11.07 -9.54 18.87
C ARG A 57 11.35 -10.12 20.25
N GLN A 58 12.61 -10.14 20.69
CA GLN A 58 13.00 -10.65 22.02
C GLN A 58 12.48 -9.78 23.16
N ASN A 59 12.38 -8.46 22.93
CA ASN A 59 11.94 -7.50 23.94
C ASN A 59 10.42 -7.44 24.07
N LYS A 60 9.67 -8.05 23.14
CA LYS A 60 8.19 -8.03 23.03
C LYS A 60 7.55 -6.65 22.87
N ARG A 61 8.33 -5.57 22.97
CA ARG A 61 7.91 -4.18 22.78
C ARG A 61 8.86 -3.41 21.87
N ILE A 62 8.32 -2.39 21.21
CA ILE A 62 9.05 -1.49 20.29
C ILE A 62 8.84 -0.04 20.71
N PHE A 63 9.88 0.80 20.62
CA PHE A 63 9.80 2.21 20.99
C PHE A 63 9.48 3.09 19.78
N CYS A 64 8.32 3.76 19.80
CA CYS A 64 7.94 4.73 18.78
C CYS A 64 8.57 6.09 19.08
N LYS A 65 9.39 6.60 18.15
CA LYS A 65 10.03 7.92 18.28
C LYS A 65 9.07 9.08 18.02
N HIS A 66 7.97 8.86 17.31
CA HIS A 66 7.00 9.91 17.02
C HIS A 66 6.22 10.32 18.28
N GLU A 67 5.77 9.34 19.06
CA GLU A 67 4.99 9.56 20.30
C GLU A 67 5.82 9.38 21.58
N ILE A 68 7.10 9.06 21.46
CA ILE A 68 8.01 8.87 22.60
C ILE A 68 7.45 7.81 23.58
N ARG A 69 6.94 6.69 23.05
CA ARG A 69 6.27 5.64 23.84
C ARG A 69 6.65 4.23 23.41
N PHE A 70 6.47 3.26 24.31
CA PHE A 70 6.55 1.84 23.98
C PHE A 70 5.21 1.33 23.46
N VAL A 71 5.27 0.41 22.50
CA VAL A 71 4.14 -0.31 21.91
C VAL A 71 4.44 -1.81 22.03
N GLU A 72 3.46 -2.59 22.49
CA GLU A 72 3.59 -4.04 22.56
C GLU A 72 3.48 -4.65 21.16
N LEU A 73 4.36 -5.61 20.83
CA LEU A 73 4.36 -6.25 19.52
C LEU A 73 3.11 -7.12 19.28
N ALA A 74 2.44 -7.55 20.36
CA ALA A 74 1.20 -8.31 20.29
C ALA A 74 0.02 -7.47 19.78
N ASP A 75 0.09 -6.15 19.94
CA ASP A 75 -0.98 -5.22 19.56
C ASP A 75 -0.81 -4.70 18.12
N LEU A 76 0.23 -5.15 17.42
CA LEU A 76 0.50 -4.74 16.05
C LEU A 76 -0.33 -5.56 15.06
N SER A 77 -0.99 -4.87 14.14
CA SER A 77 -1.75 -5.46 13.04
C SER A 77 -1.14 -5.06 11.69
N ALA A 78 -1.42 -5.79 10.61
CA ALA A 78 -0.91 -5.43 9.29
C ALA A 78 -1.50 -4.08 8.84
N ALA A 79 -0.64 -3.16 8.38
CA ALA A 79 -1.06 -1.83 7.91
C ALA A 79 -1.51 -1.86 6.44
N VAL A 80 -2.49 -2.72 6.11
CA VAL A 80 -2.87 -3.03 4.72
C VAL A 80 -3.21 -1.79 3.91
N GLU A 81 -4.00 -0.88 4.47
CA GLU A 81 -4.42 0.37 3.81
C GLU A 81 -3.22 1.26 3.46
N ILE A 82 -2.26 1.39 4.39
CA ILE A 82 -1.06 2.20 4.20
C ILE A 82 -0.16 1.57 3.14
N ILE A 83 0.01 0.24 3.17
CA ILE A 83 0.77 -0.50 2.17
C ILE A 83 0.16 -0.30 0.77
N GLN A 84 -1.14 -0.51 0.61
CA GLN A 84 -1.84 -0.34 -0.67
C GLN A 84 -1.73 1.10 -1.18
N LEU A 85 -2.02 2.08 -0.33
CA LEU A 85 -1.92 3.50 -0.70
C LEU A 85 -0.50 3.85 -1.15
N THR A 86 0.52 3.51 -0.36
CA THR A 86 1.92 3.83 -0.69
C THR A 86 2.45 3.10 -1.91
N HIS A 87 1.99 1.87 -2.16
CA HIS A 87 2.35 1.09 -3.34
C HIS A 87 1.83 1.69 -4.65
N ASP A 88 0.72 2.42 -4.57
CA ASP A 88 -0.01 2.96 -5.72
C ASP A 88 0.41 4.38 -6.06
N LEU A 89 1.06 5.08 -5.12
CA LEU A 89 1.65 6.38 -5.37
C LEU A 89 2.74 6.31 -6.44
N THR A 90 2.76 7.34 -7.28
CA THR A 90 3.75 7.50 -8.33
C THR A 90 5.08 7.94 -7.71
N VAL A 91 6.16 7.29 -8.14
CA VAL A 91 7.53 7.59 -7.74
C VAL A 91 8.42 7.77 -8.95
N PHE A 92 9.41 8.64 -8.82
CA PHE A 92 10.44 8.83 -9.83
C PHE A 92 11.54 7.79 -9.66
N CYS A 93 12.14 7.38 -10.79
CA CYS A 93 13.33 6.55 -10.74
C CYS A 93 14.42 7.23 -9.89
N PRO A 94 15.04 6.52 -8.91
CA PRO A 94 16.17 7.03 -8.13
C PRO A 94 17.35 7.51 -8.99
N TYR A 95 17.46 7.02 -10.23
CA TYR A 95 18.47 7.40 -11.20
C TYR A 95 18.04 8.55 -12.12
N LYS A 96 16.96 9.28 -11.79
CA LYS A 96 16.51 10.49 -12.52
C LYS A 96 17.62 11.53 -12.71
N LYS A 97 18.46 11.72 -11.69
CA LYS A 97 19.64 12.60 -11.74
C LYS A 97 20.70 12.19 -12.78
N PHE A 98 20.68 10.94 -13.23
CA PHE A 98 21.55 10.42 -14.28
C PHE A 98 20.86 10.33 -15.64
N GLY A 99 19.64 10.87 -15.78
CA GLY A 99 18.90 10.94 -17.04
C GLY A 99 17.73 9.97 -17.18
N CYS A 100 17.38 9.20 -16.16
CA CYS A 100 16.23 8.30 -16.25
C CYS A 100 14.92 9.11 -16.14
N THR A 101 14.10 9.10 -17.17
CA THR A 101 12.82 9.85 -17.20
C THR A 101 11.63 9.04 -16.72
N GLU A 102 11.82 7.76 -16.39
CA GLU A 102 10.73 6.87 -15.95
C GLU A 102 10.19 7.25 -14.56
N TYR A 103 8.88 7.27 -14.46
CA TYR A 103 8.11 7.39 -13.22
C TYR A 103 6.95 6.39 -13.27
N ARG A 104 6.71 5.69 -12.15
CA ARG A 104 5.74 4.59 -12.07
C ARG A 104 5.24 4.43 -10.65
N PRO A 105 4.12 3.71 -10.41
CA PRO A 105 3.72 3.29 -9.06
C PRO A 105 4.85 2.56 -8.33
N LEU A 106 5.01 2.81 -7.02
CA LEU A 106 6.09 2.24 -6.19
C LEU A 106 6.19 0.72 -6.32
N ARG A 107 5.06 0.01 -6.34
CA ARG A 107 4.98 -1.45 -6.53
C ARG A 107 5.68 -1.96 -7.80
N PHE A 108 5.77 -1.13 -8.84
CA PHE A 108 6.42 -1.47 -10.11
C PHE A 108 7.85 -0.95 -10.22
N MET A 109 8.30 -0.09 -9.31
CA MET A 109 9.63 0.51 -9.37
C MET A 109 10.74 -0.55 -9.24
N LYS A 110 10.55 -1.58 -8.40
CA LYS A 110 11.52 -2.69 -8.29
C LYS A 110 11.78 -3.37 -9.63
N LYS A 111 10.73 -3.62 -10.42
CA LYS A 111 10.83 -4.22 -11.76
C LYS A 111 11.52 -3.29 -12.76
N HIS A 112 11.29 -1.98 -12.63
CA HIS A 112 12.00 -0.97 -13.43
C HIS A 112 13.50 -0.95 -13.10
N LEU A 113 13.88 -0.91 -11.82
CA LEU A 113 15.30 -0.85 -11.41
C LEU A 113 16.14 -2.00 -11.96
N VAL A 114 15.59 -3.20 -12.07
CA VAL A 114 16.28 -4.36 -12.67
C VAL A 114 16.60 -4.14 -14.16
N LYS A 115 15.78 -3.36 -14.87
CA LYS A 115 15.88 -3.12 -16.32
C LYS A 115 16.38 -1.73 -16.67
N CYS A 116 16.54 -0.85 -15.69
CA CYS A 116 16.83 0.55 -15.95
C CYS A 116 18.26 0.70 -16.49
N PRO A 117 18.46 1.35 -17.65
CA PRO A 117 19.76 1.41 -18.32
C PRO A 117 20.81 2.20 -17.53
N LEU A 118 20.36 3.05 -16.61
CA LEU A 118 21.21 3.94 -15.80
C LEU A 118 21.50 3.36 -14.42
N THR A 119 21.13 2.10 -14.20
CA THR A 119 21.29 1.44 -12.93
C THR A 119 22.75 1.12 -12.68
N THR A 120 23.35 1.90 -11.80
CA THR A 120 24.75 1.74 -11.42
C THR A 120 24.87 0.64 -10.36
N VAL A 121 25.91 -0.17 -10.52
CA VAL A 121 26.27 -1.35 -9.71
C VAL A 121 25.90 -1.29 -8.22
N MET A 122 25.45 -2.42 -7.67
CA MET A 122 25.18 -2.66 -6.25
C MET A 122 26.26 -3.50 -5.60
N ARG A 123 26.53 -3.21 -4.34
CA ARG A 123 27.44 -3.98 -3.50
C ARG A 123 26.74 -5.20 -2.90
N CYS A 124 27.26 -6.40 -3.14
CA CYS A 124 26.83 -7.58 -2.41
C CYS A 124 27.23 -7.48 -0.94
N LYS A 125 26.30 -7.64 0.00
CA LYS A 125 26.56 -7.55 1.45
C LYS A 125 27.42 -8.68 2.02
N ALA A 126 27.55 -9.78 1.29
CA ALA A 126 28.25 -10.97 1.77
C ALA A 126 29.72 -11.01 1.33
N CYS A 127 30.02 -10.54 0.11
CA CYS A 127 31.36 -10.60 -0.48
C CYS A 127 31.91 -9.25 -0.96
N ASP A 128 31.16 -8.16 -0.76
CA ASP A 128 31.49 -6.79 -1.18
C ASP A 128 31.67 -6.58 -2.70
N ALA A 129 31.35 -7.57 -3.53
CA ALA A 129 31.42 -7.44 -4.99
C ALA A 129 30.44 -6.36 -5.51
N MET A 130 30.92 -5.52 -6.43
CA MET A 130 30.10 -4.52 -7.13
C MET A 130 29.52 -5.13 -8.41
N LEU A 131 28.21 -5.27 -8.48
CA LEU A 131 27.51 -6.01 -9.54
C LEU A 131 26.39 -5.17 -10.13
N PRO A 132 26.14 -5.22 -11.45
CA PRO A 132 24.93 -4.62 -12.01
C PRO A 132 23.68 -5.14 -11.30
N ILE A 133 22.65 -4.31 -11.09
CA ILE A 133 21.43 -4.73 -10.34
C ILE A 133 20.79 -5.98 -10.95
N LYS A 134 20.79 -6.10 -12.27
CA LYS A 134 20.31 -7.29 -12.99
C LYS A 134 21.00 -8.58 -12.54
N ASP A 135 22.30 -8.52 -12.26
CA ASP A 135 23.12 -9.68 -11.92
C ASP A 135 23.18 -9.88 -10.40
N HIS A 136 22.82 -8.86 -9.61
CA HIS A 136 22.85 -8.93 -8.16
C HIS A 136 21.87 -9.96 -7.58
N LEU A 137 20.67 -10.10 -8.16
CA LEU A 137 19.68 -11.08 -7.68
C LEU A 137 20.21 -12.52 -7.86
N ASP A 138 20.73 -12.83 -9.04
CA ASP A 138 21.31 -14.14 -9.34
C ASP A 138 22.58 -14.38 -8.49
N HIS A 139 23.40 -13.34 -8.31
CA HIS A 139 24.55 -13.41 -7.44
C HIS A 139 24.16 -13.66 -5.98
N GLU A 140 23.18 -12.97 -5.42
CA GLU A 140 22.78 -13.14 -4.00
C GLU A 140 22.31 -14.58 -3.72
N ALA A 141 21.63 -15.21 -4.68
CA ALA A 141 21.24 -16.62 -4.60
C ALA A 141 22.45 -17.58 -4.62
N LEU A 142 23.53 -17.22 -5.31
CA LEU A 142 24.69 -18.08 -5.55
C LEU A 142 25.97 -17.65 -4.80
N CYS A 143 25.91 -16.54 -4.05
CA CYS A 143 27.07 -15.91 -3.47
C CYS A 143 27.79 -16.89 -2.53
N PRO A 144 29.10 -17.19 -2.75
CA PRO A 144 29.86 -18.13 -1.91
C PRO A 144 29.95 -17.71 -0.44
N GLU A 145 29.91 -16.40 -0.18
CA GLU A 145 29.99 -15.83 1.17
C GLU A 145 28.61 -15.65 1.83
N ALA A 146 27.51 -15.82 1.07
CA ALA A 146 26.17 -15.73 1.65
C ALA A 146 25.99 -16.81 2.72
N HIS A 147 25.49 -16.41 3.89
CA HIS A 147 25.30 -17.31 5.01
C HIS A 147 24.01 -18.12 4.85
N VAL A 148 24.14 -19.45 4.88
CA VAL A 148 23.05 -20.42 4.84
C VAL A 148 22.89 -21.09 6.20
N LEU A 149 21.67 -21.51 6.53
CA LEU A 149 21.36 -22.30 7.73
C LEU A 149 21.36 -23.78 7.37
N CYS A 150 22.09 -24.59 8.13
CA CYS A 150 22.02 -26.04 8.00
C CYS A 150 20.68 -26.57 8.52
N SER A 151 19.99 -27.37 7.72
CA SER A 151 18.69 -27.96 8.12
C SER A 151 18.81 -29.01 9.23
N ILE A 152 20.01 -29.58 9.44
CA ILE A 152 20.24 -30.65 10.42
C ILE A 152 20.62 -30.07 11.78
N CYS A 153 21.62 -29.18 11.83
CA CYS A 153 22.15 -28.64 13.09
C CYS A 153 21.80 -27.17 13.35
N SER A 154 21.09 -26.52 12.43
CA SER A 154 20.72 -25.09 12.49
C SER A 154 21.91 -24.11 12.56
N GLN A 155 23.14 -24.58 12.34
CA GLN A 155 24.31 -23.71 12.31
C GLN A 155 24.30 -22.83 11.07
N ARG A 156 24.60 -21.54 11.25
CA ARG A 156 24.71 -20.54 10.18
C ARG A 156 26.15 -20.43 9.70
N MET A 157 26.40 -20.58 8.40
CA MET A 157 27.76 -20.53 7.83
C MET A 157 27.77 -20.07 6.37
N PRO A 158 28.93 -19.59 5.85
CA PRO A 158 29.06 -19.24 4.43
C PRO A 158 28.78 -20.44 3.52
N ARG A 159 28.11 -20.19 2.39
CA ARG A 159 27.74 -21.22 1.40
C ARG A 159 28.94 -22.03 0.91
N ARG A 160 30.11 -21.42 0.74
CA ARG A 160 31.34 -22.15 0.36
C ARG A 160 31.73 -23.25 1.35
N LYS A 161 31.46 -23.06 2.65
CA LYS A 161 31.74 -24.04 3.72
C LYS A 161 30.60 -25.03 3.92
N TYR A 162 29.43 -24.75 3.35
CA TYR A 162 28.23 -25.55 3.55
C TYR A 162 28.36 -26.96 2.98
N LYS A 163 29.01 -27.15 1.82
CA LYS A 163 29.22 -28.49 1.24
C LYS A 163 30.07 -29.38 2.14
N ASP A 164 31.15 -28.84 2.69
CA ASP A 164 32.03 -29.57 3.61
C ASP A 164 31.29 -29.91 4.91
N HIS A 165 30.54 -28.94 5.44
CA HIS A 165 29.69 -29.15 6.60
C HIS A 165 28.62 -30.20 6.33
N GLN A 166 27.94 -30.18 5.17
CA GLN A 166 26.87 -31.12 4.85
C GLN A 166 27.34 -32.59 4.93
N ASN A 167 28.58 -32.86 4.52
CA ASN A 167 29.18 -34.20 4.57
C ASN A 167 29.60 -34.62 6.00
N GLN A 168 29.86 -33.66 6.88
CA GLN A 168 30.36 -33.88 8.24
C GLN A 168 29.32 -33.61 9.33
N CYS A 169 28.15 -33.08 8.96
CA CYS A 169 27.10 -32.69 9.88
C CYS A 169 26.45 -33.94 10.46
N GLN A 170 27.05 -34.44 11.54
CA GLN A 170 26.46 -35.50 12.34
C GLN A 170 25.13 -35.00 12.89
N ARG A 171 24.05 -35.80 12.71
CA ARG A 171 22.78 -35.55 13.40
C ARG A 171 23.11 -35.35 14.87
N ARG A 172 22.52 -34.31 15.46
CA ARG A 172 22.59 -34.07 16.90
C ARG A 172 22.31 -35.40 17.61
N PRO A 173 23.20 -35.90 18.47
CA PRO A 173 22.85 -37.02 19.34
C PRO A 173 21.59 -36.60 20.10
N GLU A 174 20.55 -37.42 20.05
CA GLU A 174 19.42 -37.23 20.96
C GLU A 174 19.94 -37.11 22.39
N PRO A 175 19.32 -36.29 23.25
CA PRO A 175 19.70 -36.22 24.65
C PRO A 175 19.63 -37.64 25.20
N SER A 176 20.78 -38.23 25.54
CA SER A 176 20.81 -39.57 26.09
C SER A 176 20.11 -39.55 27.43
N HIS A 177 18.88 -40.05 27.43
CA HIS A 177 18.27 -40.56 28.64
C HIS A 177 19.21 -41.65 29.16
N ARG A 178 19.85 -41.36 30.29
CA ARG A 178 20.47 -42.38 31.14
C ARG A 178 19.39 -43.39 31.49
N GLU A 179 19.44 -44.56 30.88
CA GLU A 179 18.83 -45.75 31.45
C GLU A 179 19.91 -46.79 31.74
N GLU A 180 19.99 -47.08 33.03
CA GLU A 180 20.70 -48.18 33.65
C GLU A 180 20.17 -49.54 33.15
N ASN A 181 21.10 -50.50 33.13
CA ASN A 181 20.91 -51.94 33.30
C ASN A 181 20.56 -52.83 32.09
N CYS A 182 21.60 -53.57 31.66
CA CYS A 182 21.71 -55.03 31.75
C CYS A 182 20.52 -55.91 31.27
N ARG A 183 20.71 -56.60 30.13
CA ARG A 183 21.11 -58.04 30.04
C ARG A 183 20.92 -58.55 28.61
N ALA A 184 21.95 -59.23 28.12
CA ALA A 184 21.82 -60.16 27.01
C ALA A 184 20.94 -61.34 27.45
N ASP A 185 19.88 -61.66 26.69
CA ASP A 185 19.80 -62.90 25.91
C ASP A 185 18.44 -63.04 25.19
N GLN A 186 18.50 -63.64 23.99
CA GLN A 186 17.43 -64.38 23.32
C GLN A 186 16.15 -63.63 22.86
N SER A 187 16.07 -63.30 21.56
CA SER A 187 14.82 -63.42 20.76
C SER A 187 15.02 -63.00 19.29
N GLY A 188 15.88 -63.72 18.55
CA GLY A 188 16.09 -63.53 17.12
C GLY A 188 14.94 -64.00 16.20
N ARG A 189 13.68 -63.94 16.63
CA ARG A 189 12.50 -64.30 15.79
C ARG A 189 11.28 -63.39 15.91
N ALA A 190 11.34 -62.29 16.67
CA ALA A 190 10.22 -61.34 16.81
C ALA A 190 10.53 -59.93 16.25
N ILE A 191 11.72 -59.73 15.67
CA ILE A 191 12.16 -58.43 15.15
C ILE A 191 11.70 -58.25 13.69
N GLU A 192 11.56 -59.33 12.91
CA GLU A 192 11.17 -59.27 11.50
C GLU A 192 9.68 -58.88 11.30
N ASP A 193 8.79 -59.31 12.20
CA ASP A 193 7.36 -58.98 12.11
C ASP A 193 7.06 -57.50 12.43
N ASN A 194 7.85 -56.89 13.31
CA ASN A 194 7.70 -55.48 13.69
C ASN A 194 8.23 -54.52 12.62
N THR A 195 9.28 -54.89 11.89
CA THR A 195 9.78 -54.10 10.75
C THR A 195 8.84 -54.15 9.55
N ALA A 196 8.23 -55.30 9.25
CA ALA A 196 7.25 -55.42 8.17
C ALA A 196 6.01 -54.55 8.40
N ALA A 197 5.47 -54.56 9.63
CA ALA A 197 4.31 -53.73 9.99
C ALA A 197 4.63 -52.23 9.94
N ALA A 198 5.81 -51.82 10.42
CA ALA A 198 6.24 -50.42 10.35
C ALA A 198 6.44 -49.95 8.89
N GLN A 199 7.00 -50.79 8.04
CA GLN A 199 7.21 -50.48 6.62
C GLN A 199 5.89 -50.40 5.85
N GLN A 200 4.91 -51.25 6.19
CA GLN A 200 3.57 -51.17 5.63
C GLN A 200 2.85 -49.88 6.04
N LYS A 201 2.97 -49.46 7.30
CA LYS A 201 2.38 -48.20 7.78
C LYS A 201 2.97 -46.99 7.06
N LEU A 202 4.30 -46.94 6.90
CA LEU A 202 4.97 -45.87 6.15
C LEU A 202 4.53 -45.83 4.68
N MET A 203 4.37 -46.99 4.04
CA MET A 203 3.86 -47.08 2.66
C MET A 203 2.42 -46.59 2.55
N GLN A 204 1.59 -46.83 3.56
CA GLN A 204 0.21 -46.36 3.59
C GLN A 204 0.13 -44.84 3.77
N GLU A 205 0.89 -44.28 4.72
CA GLU A 205 1.01 -42.83 4.91
C GLU A 205 1.56 -42.14 3.65
N ALA A 206 2.52 -42.75 2.96
CA ALA A 206 3.04 -42.24 1.69
C ALA A 206 1.96 -42.20 0.60
N ARG A 207 1.11 -43.24 0.51
CA ARG A 207 -0.01 -43.28 -0.45
C ARG A 207 -1.05 -42.20 -0.16
N GLU A 208 -1.42 -41.99 1.10
CA GLU A 208 -2.37 -40.95 1.50
C GLU A 208 -1.83 -39.55 1.18
N ASN A 209 -0.55 -39.31 1.46
CA ASN A 209 0.12 -38.06 1.10
C ASN A 209 0.15 -37.84 -0.42
N ILE A 210 0.40 -38.88 -1.22
CA ILE A 210 0.38 -38.77 -2.68
C ILE A 210 -1.02 -38.41 -3.19
N LEU A 211 -2.08 -39.04 -2.65
CA LEU A 211 -3.45 -38.74 -3.04
C LEU A 211 -3.84 -37.30 -2.67
N SER A 212 -3.49 -36.84 -1.46
CA SER A 212 -3.72 -35.46 -1.04
C SER A 212 -2.98 -34.44 -1.91
N LEU A 213 -1.75 -34.74 -2.33
CA LEU A 213 -1.00 -33.89 -3.25
C LEU A 213 -1.63 -33.85 -4.63
N GLN A 214 -2.13 -34.98 -5.14
CA GLN A 214 -2.84 -35.04 -6.43
C GLN A 214 -4.12 -34.20 -6.41
N GLU A 215 -4.89 -34.24 -5.33
CA GLU A 215 -6.09 -33.42 -5.14
C GLU A 215 -5.74 -31.92 -5.15
N ARG A 216 -4.69 -31.51 -4.42
CA ARG A 216 -4.22 -30.12 -4.42
C ARG A 216 -3.73 -29.66 -5.79
N ILE A 217 -3.11 -30.53 -6.57
CA ILE A 217 -2.70 -30.23 -7.96
C ILE A 217 -3.95 -29.99 -8.82
N ALA A 218 -4.95 -30.87 -8.73
CA ALA A 218 -6.20 -30.73 -9.47
C ALA A 218 -6.95 -29.43 -9.14
N GLU A 219 -7.00 -29.05 -7.85
CA GLU A 219 -7.59 -27.77 -7.43
C GLU A 219 -6.84 -26.56 -8.00
N MET A 220 -5.50 -26.58 -8.00
CA MET A 220 -4.70 -25.50 -8.57
C MET A 220 -4.89 -25.39 -10.09
N GLU A 221 -5.00 -26.52 -10.78
CA GLU A 221 -5.30 -26.56 -12.22
C GLU A 221 -6.71 -26.05 -12.53
N GLN A 222 -7.68 -26.33 -11.66
CA GLN A 222 -9.03 -25.77 -11.78
C GLN A 222 -9.02 -24.25 -11.61
N ARG A 223 -8.41 -23.74 -10.52
CA ARG A 223 -8.31 -22.28 -10.29
C ARG A 223 -7.60 -21.57 -11.44
N LYS A 224 -6.56 -22.19 -11.99
CA LYS A 224 -5.86 -21.65 -13.17
C LYS A 224 -6.79 -21.56 -14.39
N ARG A 225 -7.63 -22.56 -14.64
CA ARG A 225 -8.63 -22.53 -15.71
C ARG A 225 -9.67 -21.43 -15.51
N GLU A 226 -10.13 -21.24 -14.26
CA GLU A 226 -11.07 -20.17 -13.90
C GLU A 226 -10.46 -18.78 -14.08
N ASP A 227 -9.19 -18.60 -13.70
CA ASP A 227 -8.44 -17.37 -13.93
C ASP A 227 -8.23 -17.09 -15.43
N ASP A 228 -7.83 -18.11 -16.20
CA ASP A 228 -7.65 -17.98 -17.65
C ASP A 228 -8.98 -17.64 -18.36
N GLN A 229 -10.10 -18.24 -17.91
CA GLN A 229 -11.44 -17.90 -18.40
C GLN A 229 -11.84 -16.46 -18.02
N SER A 230 -11.57 -16.03 -16.79
CA SER A 230 -11.85 -14.68 -16.34
C SER A 230 -11.05 -13.64 -17.14
N ARG A 231 -9.80 -13.95 -17.48
CA ARG A 231 -8.96 -13.10 -18.34
C ARG A 231 -9.49 -13.01 -19.77
N LEU A 232 -10.02 -14.10 -20.32
CA LEU A 232 -10.67 -14.09 -21.64
C LEU A 232 -11.93 -13.20 -21.63
N ASN A 233 -12.82 -13.39 -20.65
CA ASN A 233 -14.03 -12.58 -20.51
C ASN A 233 -13.71 -11.08 -20.38
N MET A 234 -12.66 -10.73 -19.61
CA MET A 234 -12.23 -9.34 -19.45
C MET A 234 -11.65 -8.76 -20.75
N LYS A 235 -10.99 -9.58 -21.57
CA LYS A 235 -10.49 -9.17 -22.89
C LYS A 235 -11.64 -8.83 -23.84
N ASP A 236 -12.71 -9.60 -23.82
CA ASP A 236 -13.90 -9.36 -24.64
C ASP A 236 -14.59 -8.05 -24.23
N HIS A 237 -14.71 -7.77 -22.93
CA HIS A 237 -15.22 -6.48 -22.44
C HIS A 237 -14.35 -5.29 -22.85
N ILE A 238 -13.02 -5.43 -22.82
CA ILE A 238 -12.11 -4.38 -23.29
C ILE A 238 -12.32 -4.11 -24.78
N ALA A 239 -12.43 -5.16 -25.60
CA ALA A 239 -12.67 -5.02 -27.03
C ALA A 239 -14.03 -4.34 -27.33
N GLU A 240 -15.06 -4.65 -26.55
CA GLU A 240 -16.37 -3.98 -26.64
C GLU A 240 -16.28 -2.49 -26.29
N GLN A 241 -15.54 -2.12 -25.24
CA GLN A 241 -15.31 -0.72 -24.87
C GLN A 241 -14.47 0.04 -25.91
N GLU A 242 -13.45 -0.59 -26.48
CA GLU A 242 -12.63 -0.01 -27.55
C GLU A 242 -13.50 0.30 -28.78
N LYS A 243 -14.41 -0.61 -29.14
CA LYS A 243 -15.36 -0.40 -30.23
C LYS A 243 -16.30 0.79 -29.95
N LEU A 244 -16.88 0.86 -28.75
CA LEU A 244 -17.73 1.99 -28.37
C LEU A 244 -16.98 3.33 -28.42
N LEU A 245 -15.73 3.35 -27.96
CA LEU A 245 -14.89 4.53 -28.03
C LEU A 245 -14.63 4.96 -29.49
N GLN A 246 -14.38 3.99 -30.37
CA GLN A 246 -14.17 4.25 -31.78
C GLN A 246 -15.42 4.80 -32.47
N ASP A 247 -16.61 4.26 -32.15
CA ASP A 247 -17.89 4.76 -32.67
C ASP A 247 -18.14 6.22 -32.22
N VAL A 248 -17.83 6.56 -30.96
CA VAL A 248 -17.95 7.93 -30.43
C VAL A 248 -16.97 8.89 -31.12
N LEU A 249 -15.74 8.45 -31.38
CA LEU A 249 -14.75 9.25 -32.09
C LEU A 249 -15.19 9.52 -33.55
N GLU A 250 -15.75 8.52 -34.24
CA GLU A 250 -16.28 8.68 -35.58
C GLU A 250 -17.46 9.67 -35.62
N GLU A 251 -18.40 9.57 -34.67
CA GLU A 251 -19.54 10.49 -34.61
C GLU A 251 -19.10 11.94 -34.30
N ASN A 252 -18.12 12.13 -33.41
CA ASN A 252 -17.55 13.45 -33.16
C ASN A 252 -16.93 14.05 -34.42
N LEU A 253 -16.24 13.23 -35.22
CA LEU A 253 -15.64 13.68 -36.48
C LEU A 253 -16.72 14.09 -37.49
N ARG A 254 -17.80 13.30 -37.61
CA ARG A 254 -18.99 13.67 -38.42
C ARG A 254 -19.65 14.96 -37.96
N LEU A 255 -19.73 15.20 -36.65
CA LEU A 255 -20.28 16.45 -36.10
C LEU A 255 -19.39 17.66 -36.39
N GLN A 256 -18.06 17.49 -36.35
CA GLN A 256 -17.13 18.55 -36.75
C GLN A 256 -17.27 18.93 -38.23
N GLU A 257 -17.39 17.94 -39.12
CA GLU A 257 -17.60 18.17 -40.56
C GLU A 257 -18.95 18.86 -40.86
N LYS A 258 -19.99 18.59 -40.07
CA LYS A 258 -21.27 19.32 -40.17
C LYS A 258 -21.16 20.76 -39.65
N GLY A 259 -20.28 21.02 -38.69
CA GLY A 259 -20.06 22.35 -38.11
C GLY A 259 -19.36 23.33 -39.05
N THR A 260 -18.47 22.85 -39.92
CA THR A 260 -17.74 23.69 -40.90
C THR A 260 -18.63 24.17 -42.06
N GLY A 261 -19.80 23.56 -42.26
CA GLY A 261 -20.83 24.07 -43.19
C GLY A 261 -21.58 25.31 -42.70
N PHE A 262 -21.35 25.74 -41.45
CA PHE A 262 -21.93 26.92 -40.82
C PHE A 262 -20.88 28.01 -40.55
N GLU A 263 -19.91 28.23 -41.44
CA GLU A 263 -18.91 29.30 -41.24
C GLU A 263 -19.40 30.72 -41.59
N ASP A 264 -20.67 30.92 -41.99
CA ASP A 264 -21.24 32.25 -42.26
C ASP A 264 -22.06 32.92 -41.11
N PRO A 265 -22.31 32.32 -39.92
CA PRO A 265 -22.81 33.05 -38.75
C PRO A 265 -21.79 33.25 -37.62
N VAL A 266 -20.56 32.72 -37.70
CA VAL A 266 -19.55 32.88 -36.63
C VAL A 266 -19.12 34.35 -36.47
N TYR A 267 -19.26 35.16 -37.52
CA TYR A 267 -19.12 36.62 -37.44
C TYR A 267 -20.21 37.29 -36.56
N ASN A 268 -21.33 36.62 -36.31
CA ASN A 268 -22.44 37.12 -35.50
C ASN A 268 -22.34 36.68 -34.03
N ALA A 269 -21.83 35.48 -33.73
CA ALA A 269 -21.70 34.98 -32.36
C ALA A 269 -20.73 35.82 -31.50
N ASN A 270 -19.62 36.30 -32.09
CA ASN A 270 -18.69 37.20 -31.40
C ASN A 270 -19.31 38.58 -31.11
N SER A 271 -20.24 39.06 -31.96
CA SER A 271 -21.01 40.28 -31.72
C SER A 271 -21.99 40.13 -30.55
N TYR A 272 -22.65 38.98 -30.43
CA TYR A 272 -23.53 38.70 -29.29
C TYR A 272 -22.75 38.53 -27.98
N HIS A 273 -21.59 37.86 -28.00
CA HIS A 273 -20.77 37.70 -26.81
C HIS A 273 -20.27 39.06 -26.27
N LEU A 274 -19.85 39.98 -27.14
CA LEU A 274 -19.43 41.33 -26.74
C LEU A 274 -20.60 42.13 -26.13
N LYS A 275 -21.80 42.06 -26.72
CA LYS A 275 -23.00 42.72 -26.17
C LYS A 275 -23.42 42.17 -24.81
N ILE A 276 -23.33 40.85 -24.62
CA ILE A 276 -23.62 40.21 -23.33
C ILE A 276 -22.60 40.65 -22.28
N GLN A 277 -21.32 40.72 -22.63
CA GLN A 277 -20.26 41.18 -21.73
C GLN A 277 -20.49 42.64 -21.28
N ASP A 278 -20.88 43.53 -22.20
CA ASP A 278 -21.19 44.92 -21.87
C ASP A 278 -22.41 45.04 -20.95
N HIS A 279 -23.46 44.24 -21.19
CA HIS A 279 -24.61 44.18 -20.30
C HIS A 279 -24.23 43.71 -18.89
N ILE A 280 -23.40 42.68 -18.77
CA ILE A 280 -22.89 42.20 -17.47
C ILE A 280 -22.13 43.32 -16.74
N ASN A 281 -21.27 44.05 -17.44
CA ASN A 281 -20.49 45.14 -16.87
C ASN A 281 -21.37 46.29 -16.38
N ILE A 282 -22.41 46.67 -17.13
CA ILE A 282 -23.37 47.72 -16.75
C ILE A 282 -24.15 47.32 -15.49
N TRP A 283 -24.63 46.08 -15.43
CA TRP A 283 -25.39 45.59 -14.27
C TRP A 283 -24.51 45.45 -13.02
N SER A 284 -23.29 44.98 -13.18
CA SER A 284 -22.31 44.89 -12.08
C SER A 284 -22.05 46.27 -11.47
N LYS A 285 -21.85 47.30 -12.31
CA LYS A 285 -21.69 48.68 -11.84
C LYS A 285 -22.91 49.21 -11.10
N ARG A 286 -24.12 49.00 -11.62
CA ARG A 286 -25.37 49.43 -10.96
C ARG A 286 -25.57 48.77 -9.60
N LEU A 287 -25.26 47.49 -9.47
CA LEU A 287 -25.33 46.78 -8.19
C LEU A 287 -24.32 47.33 -7.18
N GLN A 288 -23.10 47.66 -7.63
CA GLN A 288 -22.10 48.29 -6.79
C GLN A 288 -22.55 49.68 -6.31
N ASP A 289 -23.14 50.48 -7.19
CA ASP A 289 -23.68 51.81 -6.85
C ASP A 289 -24.84 51.71 -5.84
N LEU A 290 -25.74 50.73 -6.02
CA LEU A 290 -26.81 50.42 -5.07
C LEU A 290 -26.27 49.98 -3.71
N ALA A 291 -25.26 49.11 -3.69
CA ALA A 291 -24.62 48.66 -2.46
C ALA A 291 -23.97 49.84 -1.71
N ASN A 292 -23.32 50.75 -2.45
CA ASN A 292 -22.72 51.96 -1.88
C ASN A 292 -23.80 52.91 -1.32
N GLU A 293 -24.91 53.09 -2.01
CA GLU A 293 -26.03 53.92 -1.55
C GLU A 293 -26.71 53.33 -0.30
N VAL A 294 -26.91 52.01 -0.26
CA VAL A 294 -27.40 51.30 0.93
C VAL A 294 -26.42 51.46 2.10
N ALA A 295 -25.12 51.31 1.85
CA ALA A 295 -24.08 51.51 2.87
C ALA A 295 -23.98 52.97 3.35
N LYS A 296 -24.36 53.93 2.52
CA LYS A 296 -24.45 55.34 2.89
C LYS A 296 -25.68 55.60 3.76
N ARG A 297 -26.85 55.08 3.36
CA ARG A 297 -28.10 55.20 4.12
C ARG A 297 -28.07 54.45 5.45
N SER A 298 -27.39 53.31 5.54
CA SER A 298 -27.20 52.60 6.81
C SER A 298 -26.31 53.35 7.82
N ARG A 299 -25.62 54.42 7.38
CA ARG A 299 -24.90 55.35 8.24
C ARG A 299 -25.74 56.56 8.68
N GLU A 300 -26.98 56.69 8.18
CA GLU A 300 -27.89 57.73 8.65
C GLU A 300 -28.36 57.38 10.07
N PRO A 301 -28.27 58.33 11.03
CA PRO A 301 -28.59 58.08 12.44
C PRO A 301 -30.01 57.53 12.62
N ASP A 302 -30.97 57.98 11.81
CA ASP A 302 -32.38 57.58 11.90
C ASP A 302 -32.60 56.11 11.50
N ILE A 303 -31.85 55.62 10.50
CA ILE A 303 -31.89 54.23 10.05
C ILE A 303 -31.17 53.31 11.05
N GLN A 304 -30.08 53.78 11.67
CA GLN A 304 -29.41 53.04 12.74
C GLN A 304 -30.30 52.90 13.98
N THR A 305 -31.06 53.95 14.31
CA THR A 305 -32.01 53.94 15.43
C THR A 305 -33.18 52.99 15.18
N MET A 306 -33.77 53.00 13.97
CA MET A 306 -34.78 52.00 13.60
C MET A 306 -34.23 50.57 13.59
N GLY A 307 -33.00 50.36 13.12
CA GLY A 307 -32.34 49.05 13.12
C GLY A 307 -32.12 48.52 14.54
N HIS A 308 -31.74 49.41 15.47
CA HIS A 308 -31.58 49.07 16.88
C HIS A 308 -32.92 48.74 17.55
N ASP A 309 -33.97 49.51 17.28
CA ASP A 309 -35.33 49.24 17.77
C ASP A 309 -35.90 47.92 17.25
N LEU A 310 -35.71 47.63 15.96
CA LEU A 310 -36.14 46.36 15.37
C LEU A 310 -35.39 45.18 15.99
N SER A 311 -34.08 45.32 16.20
CA SER A 311 -33.24 44.32 16.88
C SER A 311 -33.69 44.07 18.32
N ASN A 312 -34.04 45.12 19.07
CA ASN A 312 -34.57 45.00 20.43
C ASN A 312 -35.95 44.33 20.45
N ARG A 313 -36.82 44.63 19.48
CA ARG A 313 -38.13 43.96 19.34
C ARG A 313 -37.97 42.48 19.01
N ILE A 314 -37.05 42.12 18.12
CA ILE A 314 -36.74 40.71 17.79
C ILE A 314 -36.20 39.98 19.02
N LYS A 315 -35.25 40.55 19.76
CA LYS A 315 -34.74 39.96 21.02
C LYS A 315 -35.84 39.78 22.06
N THR A 316 -36.76 40.74 22.17
CA THR A 316 -37.90 40.65 23.10
C THR A 316 -38.84 39.51 22.70
N CYS A 317 -39.16 39.36 21.41
CA CYS A 317 -39.94 38.23 20.91
C CYS A 317 -39.23 36.88 21.17
N PHE A 318 -37.92 36.81 20.94
CA PHE A 318 -37.14 35.59 21.15
C PHE A 318 -37.08 35.18 22.62
N ASN A 319 -36.95 36.16 23.53
CA ASN A 319 -37.00 35.95 24.98
C ASN A 319 -38.39 35.51 25.46
N TYR A 320 -39.46 36.00 24.83
CA TYR A 320 -40.82 35.58 25.13
C TYR A 320 -41.05 34.11 24.74
N VAL A 321 -40.63 33.73 23.53
CA VAL A 321 -40.73 32.33 23.04
C VAL A 321 -39.93 31.38 23.92
N THR A 322 -38.70 31.73 24.28
CA THR A 322 -37.85 30.88 25.13
C THR A 322 -38.36 30.74 26.57
N LYS A 323 -39.04 31.75 27.12
CA LYS A 323 -39.71 31.64 28.42
C LYS A 323 -40.95 30.74 28.35
N SER A 324 -41.74 30.83 27.29
CA SER A 324 -42.92 29.97 27.08
C SER A 324 -42.54 28.50 26.91
N VAL A 325 -41.38 28.21 26.31
CA VAL A 325 -40.87 26.83 26.16
C VAL A 325 -40.34 26.25 27.48
N ARG A 326 -39.82 27.08 28.40
CA ARG A 326 -39.33 26.62 29.72
C ARG A 326 -40.41 26.51 30.80
N GLY A 327 -41.64 26.93 30.50
CA GLY A 327 -42.78 26.88 31.44
C GLY A 327 -43.71 25.69 31.26
N LEU A 328 -43.41 24.76 30.34
CA LEU A 328 -44.21 23.55 30.16
C LEU A 328 -43.76 22.47 31.15
N PRO A 329 -44.65 21.91 32.00
CA PRO A 329 -44.29 20.84 32.90
C PRO A 329 -43.95 19.56 32.13
N GLU A 330 -42.84 18.91 32.52
CA GLU A 330 -42.45 17.58 32.04
C GLU A 330 -43.44 16.54 32.59
N GLU A 331 -44.54 16.31 31.87
CA GLU A 331 -45.38 15.13 32.10
C GLU A 331 -45.30 14.17 30.90
N GLY A 332 -44.58 13.07 31.13
CA GLY A 332 -44.99 11.76 30.63
C GLY A 332 -44.53 11.35 29.23
N PHE A 333 -43.28 10.89 29.11
CA PHE A 333 -42.95 9.77 28.22
C PHE A 333 -42.04 8.80 28.97
N ARG A 334 -42.66 7.75 29.53
CA ARG A 334 -42.04 6.47 29.82
C ARG A 334 -42.20 5.56 28.61
#